data_AF-A0A9R0S5A8-F1
#
_entry.id   AF-A0A9R0S5A8-F1
#
_cell.length_a   1.000
_cell.length_b   1.000
_cell.length_c   1.000
_cell.angle_alpha   90.00
_cell.angle_beta   90.00
_cell.angle_gamma   90.00
#
_symmetry.space_group_name_H-M   'P 1'
#
loop_
_entity.id
_entity.type
_entity.pdbx_description
1 polymer ?
#
loop_
_entity_poly.entity_id
_entity_poly.type
_entity_poly.pdbx_seq_one_letter_code
_entity_poly.pdbx_strand_id
1 'polypeptide(L)'
;MGCLGAVAASECKVYEYLLNTPACNQTRESVTEFANRYEGFKLTVADKQNVLNWRPTSVADVYAMVEDCGKRFSKDEQGGTQNEEERAKELLGLVNEIFSRPPIKQEDELEVDMKDI
;
A
#
# COMPACT_ATOMS: atom_id res chain seq x y z
N MET A 1 -19.48 -1.96 -16.27
CA MET A 1 -19.56 -2.02 -17.74
C MET A 1 -19.30 -3.47 -18.10
N GLY A 2 -20.32 -4.24 -18.51
CA GLY A 2 -20.23 -5.70 -18.58
C GLY A 2 -19.26 -6.19 -19.66
N CYS A 3 -18.37 -7.12 -19.29
CA CYS A 3 -17.40 -7.70 -20.21
C CYS A 3 -18.05 -8.40 -21.40
N LEU A 4 -17.60 -8.06 -22.60
CA LEU A 4 -18.01 -8.65 -23.87
C LEU A 4 -17.39 -10.04 -24.05
N GLY A 5 -18.04 -11.09 -23.53
CA GLY A 5 -17.96 -12.50 -23.98
C GLY A 5 -16.62 -13.25 -24.03
N ALA A 6 -15.47 -12.58 -23.88
CA ALA A 6 -14.13 -13.13 -24.12
C ALA A 6 -13.36 -13.53 -22.84
N VAL A 7 -13.89 -13.17 -21.66
CA VAL A 7 -13.28 -13.39 -20.34
C VAL A 7 -14.34 -13.89 -19.36
N ALA A 8 -13.93 -14.70 -18.39
CA ALA A 8 -14.83 -15.30 -17.42
C ALA A 8 -15.43 -14.22 -16.50
N ALA A 9 -16.67 -14.43 -16.04
CA ALA A 9 -17.33 -13.50 -15.12
C ALA A 9 -16.52 -13.26 -13.82
N SER A 10 -15.75 -14.25 -13.38
CA SER A 10 -14.82 -14.12 -12.26
C SER A 10 -13.68 -13.15 -12.54
N GLU A 11 -13.10 -13.18 -13.74
CA GLU A 11 -12.00 -12.29 -14.13
C GLU A 11 -12.49 -10.84 -14.19
N CYS A 12 -13.69 -10.63 -14.71
CA CYS A 12 -14.33 -9.31 -14.73
C CYS A 12 -14.57 -8.75 -13.33
N LYS A 13 -15.08 -9.58 -12.42
CA LYS A 13 -15.28 -9.17 -11.03
C LYS A 13 -13.98 -8.84 -10.33
N VAL A 14 -12.92 -9.62 -10.57
CA VAL A 14 -11.59 -9.36 -10.01
C VAL A 14 -11.02 -8.05 -10.57
N TYR A 15 -11.15 -7.81 -11.87
CA TYR A 15 -10.70 -6.57 -12.51
C TYR A 15 -11.46 -5.35 -11.96
N GLU A 16 -12.79 -5.42 -11.89
CA GLU A 16 -13.62 -4.36 -11.31
C GLU A 16 -13.27 -4.11 -9.83
N TYR A 17 -13.01 -5.17 -9.05
CA TYR A 17 -12.55 -5.03 -7.67
C TYR A 17 -11.22 -4.27 -7.59
N LEU A 18 -10.21 -4.70 -8.35
CA LEU A 18 -8.88 -4.08 -8.33
C LEU A 18 -8.91 -2.61 -8.78
N LEU A 19 -9.69 -2.28 -9.82
CA LEU A 19 -9.93 -0.89 -10.24
C LEU A 19 -10.51 -0.02 -9.12
N ASN A 20 -11.25 -0.63 -8.20
CA ASN A 20 -11.87 0.06 -7.08
C ASN A 20 -11.00 0.12 -5.82
N THR A 21 -9.81 -0.47 -5.82
CA THR A 21 -8.86 -0.47 -4.71
C THR A 21 -7.69 0.48 -4.95
N PRO A 22 -6.87 0.79 -3.92
CA PRO A 22 -5.64 1.57 -4.08
C PRO A 22 -4.60 0.96 -5.04
N ALA A 23 -4.77 -0.29 -5.47
CA ALA A 23 -3.89 -0.93 -6.46
C ALA A 23 -4.19 -0.53 -7.91
N CYS A 24 -5.27 0.23 -8.17
CA CYS A 24 -5.81 0.48 -9.51
C CYS A 24 -4.86 1.19 -10.48
N ASN A 25 -3.88 1.95 -9.97
CA ASN A 25 -2.92 2.73 -10.74
C ASN A 25 -1.48 2.25 -10.57
N GLN A 26 -1.25 1.09 -9.94
CA GLN A 26 0.07 0.51 -9.83
C GLN A 26 0.52 -0.10 -11.16
N THR A 27 1.80 0.01 -11.47
CA THR A 27 2.40 -0.57 -12.67
C THR A 27 3.28 -1.74 -12.29
N ARG A 28 3.58 -2.61 -13.25
CA ARG A 28 4.54 -3.71 -13.03
C ARG A 28 5.90 -3.15 -12.59
N GLU A 29 6.29 -2.02 -13.16
CA GLU A 29 7.54 -1.34 -12.88
C GLU A 29 7.57 -0.82 -11.44
N SER A 30 6.52 -0.17 -10.95
CA SER A 30 6.47 0.33 -9.57
C SER A 30 6.40 -0.80 -8.54
N VAL A 31 5.66 -1.89 -8.82
CA VAL A 31 5.64 -3.08 -7.96
C VAL A 31 7.03 -3.73 -7.90
N THR A 32 7.74 -3.81 -9.03
CA THR A 32 9.10 -4.36 -9.08
C THR A 32 10.09 -3.45 -8.35
N GLU A 33 9.97 -2.14 -8.49
CA GLU A 33 10.79 -1.18 -7.77
C GLU A 33 10.60 -1.30 -6.26
N PHE A 34 9.36 -1.33 -5.78
CA PHE A 34 9.06 -1.58 -4.37
C PHE A 34 9.68 -2.91 -3.93
N ALA A 35 9.56 -3.95 -4.76
CA ALA A 35 10.08 -5.27 -4.45
C ALA A 35 11.61 -5.28 -4.22
N ASN A 36 12.34 -4.42 -4.91
CA ASN A 36 13.79 -4.30 -4.78
C ASN A 36 14.21 -3.38 -3.63
N ARG A 37 13.38 -2.39 -3.25
CA ARG A 37 13.73 -1.36 -2.26
C ARG A 37 13.27 -1.69 -0.83
N TYR A 38 12.37 -2.65 -0.63
CA TYR A 38 11.84 -2.95 0.72
C TYR A 38 12.79 -3.75 1.63
N GLU A 39 13.92 -4.28 1.13
CA GLU A 39 14.72 -5.31 1.82
C GLU A 39 15.14 -4.91 3.25
N GLY A 40 15.42 -3.63 3.50
CA GLY A 40 15.81 -3.13 4.83
C GLY A 40 14.70 -3.17 5.90
N PHE A 41 13.42 -3.35 5.52
CA PHE A 41 12.27 -3.30 6.44
C PHE A 41 11.93 -4.64 7.10
N LYS A 42 12.64 -5.73 6.77
CA LYS A 42 12.40 -7.08 7.33
C LYS A 42 10.91 -7.49 7.27
N LEU A 43 10.24 -7.13 6.16
CA LEU A 43 8.83 -7.44 5.92
C LEU A 43 8.67 -8.92 5.56
N THR A 44 7.62 -9.56 6.09
CA THR A 44 7.21 -10.89 5.63
C THR A 44 6.53 -10.81 4.26
N VAL A 45 6.28 -11.97 3.65
CA VAL A 45 5.50 -12.04 2.41
C VAL A 45 4.09 -11.46 2.60
N ALA A 46 3.47 -11.68 3.77
CA ALA A 46 2.14 -11.16 4.07
C ALA A 46 2.13 -9.63 4.18
N ASP A 47 3.11 -9.04 4.89
CA ASP A 47 3.19 -7.58 5.04
C ASP A 47 3.39 -6.90 3.67
N LYS A 48 4.26 -7.46 2.82
CA LYS A 48 4.48 -6.97 1.46
C LYS A 48 3.17 -6.98 0.66
N GLN A 49 2.42 -8.07 0.73
CA GLN A 49 1.15 -8.19 0.04
C GLN A 49 0.11 -7.19 0.57
N ASN A 50 0.06 -6.96 1.88
CA ASN A 50 -0.84 -5.98 2.49
C ASN A 50 -0.50 -4.56 2.02
N VAL A 51 0.79 -4.19 2.04
CA VAL A 51 1.27 -2.88 1.56
C VAL A 51 0.94 -2.69 0.09
N LEU A 52 1.15 -3.70 -0.76
CA LEU A 52 0.82 -3.62 -2.18
C LEU A 52 -0.68 -3.49 -2.44
N ASN A 53 -1.51 -4.29 -1.77
CA ASN A 53 -2.96 -4.30 -2.00
C ASN A 53 -3.65 -3.02 -1.51
N TRP A 54 -3.25 -2.56 -0.32
CA TRP A 54 -3.97 -1.50 0.39
C TRP A 54 -3.26 -0.15 0.38
N ARG A 55 -1.97 -0.10 0.03
CA ARG A 55 -1.15 1.11 -0.09
C ARG A 55 -1.32 2.06 1.13
N PRO A 56 -0.52 1.90 2.21
CA PRO A 56 -0.69 2.70 3.41
C PRO A 56 -0.61 4.21 3.10
N THR A 57 -1.48 4.98 3.74
CA THR A 57 -1.57 6.45 3.61
C THR A 57 -1.18 7.18 4.88
N SER A 58 -1.11 6.45 5.99
CA SER A 58 -0.71 6.96 7.30
C SER A 58 0.25 6.00 8.01
N VAL A 59 0.90 6.50 9.06
CA VAL A 59 1.74 5.66 9.94
C VAL A 59 0.89 4.60 10.67
N ALA A 60 -0.36 4.92 11.00
CA ALA A 60 -1.28 3.95 11.58
C ALA A 60 -1.58 2.78 10.63
N ASP A 61 -1.70 3.05 9.33
CA ASP A 61 -1.88 2.01 8.31
C ASP A 61 -0.67 1.08 8.27
N VAL A 62 0.55 1.62 8.39
CA VAL A 62 1.78 0.82 8.46
C VAL A 62 1.74 -0.13 9.66
N TYR A 63 1.35 0.36 10.84
CA TYR A 63 1.20 -0.49 12.03
C TYR A 63 0.13 -1.57 11.87
N ALA A 64 -0.94 -1.29 11.13
CA ALA A 64 -2.00 -2.26 10.86
C ALA A 64 -1.57 -3.33 9.84
N MET A 65 -0.71 -2.98 8.88
CA MET A 65 -0.30 -3.87 7.78
C MET A 65 0.94 -4.72 8.10
N VAL A 66 1.81 -4.23 8.99
CA VAL A 66 3.07 -4.90 9.36
C VAL A 66 2.91 -5.62 10.69
N GLU A 67 2.93 -6.94 10.67
CA GLU A 67 2.88 -7.73 11.90
C GLU A 67 4.13 -7.55 12.76
N ASP A 68 3.95 -7.55 14.09
CA ASP A 68 5.03 -7.33 15.06
C ASP A 68 5.85 -6.06 14.75
N CYS A 69 5.23 -5.03 14.17
CA CYS A 69 5.87 -3.79 13.71
C CYS A 69 6.86 -3.24 14.74
N GLY A 70 6.45 -3.11 16.00
CA GLY A 70 7.33 -2.61 17.06
C GLY A 70 8.57 -3.45 17.30
N LYS A 71 8.49 -4.79 17.25
CA LYS A 71 9.70 -5.64 17.38
C LYS A 71 10.61 -5.49 16.17
N ARG A 72 10.06 -5.33 14.98
CA ARG A 72 10.83 -5.28 13.72
C ARG A 72 11.45 -3.93 13.45
N PHE A 73 10.78 -2.84 13.84
CA PHE A 73 11.20 -1.48 13.58
C PHE A 73 11.99 -0.85 14.74
N SER A 74 11.93 -1.45 15.94
CA SER A 74 12.76 -1.00 17.09
C SER A 74 14.23 -1.39 16.98
N LYS A 75 14.63 -2.20 16.00
CA LYS A 75 16.01 -2.68 15.84
C LYS A 75 16.51 -2.51 14.41
N ASP A 76 17.66 -1.87 14.27
CA ASP A 76 18.36 -1.77 13.00
C ASP A 76 18.92 -3.14 12.53
N GLU A 77 19.65 -3.14 11.42
CA GLU A 77 20.27 -4.37 10.88
C GLU A 77 21.38 -4.93 11.78
N GLN A 78 22.05 -4.07 12.55
CA GLN A 78 23.13 -4.40 13.48
C GLN A 78 22.62 -4.71 14.91
N GLY A 79 21.33 -4.59 15.16
CA GLY A 79 20.69 -4.81 16.45
C GLY A 79 20.70 -3.60 17.40
N GLY A 80 21.11 -2.43 16.92
CA GLY A 80 20.99 -1.15 17.62
C GLY A 80 19.54 -0.68 17.73
N THR A 81 19.26 0.14 18.75
CA THR A 81 17.92 0.70 18.98
C THR A 81 17.60 1.70 17.88
N GLN A 82 16.48 1.50 17.20
CA GLN A 82 15.96 2.42 16.18
C GLN A 82 14.59 2.94 16.60
N ASN A 83 14.26 4.16 16.20
CA ASN A 83 12.96 4.75 16.48
C ASN A 83 11.89 4.08 15.59
N GLU A 84 10.96 3.36 16.24
CA GLU A 84 9.88 2.63 15.59
C GLU A 84 9.00 3.54 14.70
N GLU A 85 8.63 4.71 15.20
CA GLU A 85 7.78 5.65 14.48
C GLU A 85 8.50 6.26 13.28
N GLU A 86 9.79 6.57 13.44
CA GLU A 86 10.63 7.04 12.34
C GLU A 86 10.74 5.97 11.25
N ARG A 87 10.90 4.69 11.62
CA ARG A 87 10.91 3.60 10.64
C ARG A 87 9.60 3.41 9.92
N ALA A 88 8.48 3.53 10.61
CA ALA A 88 7.17 3.49 9.97
C ALA A 88 6.99 4.67 8.99
N LYS A 89 7.50 5.86 9.33
CA LYS A 89 7.51 7.02 8.43
C LYS A 89 8.40 6.80 7.21
N GLU A 90 9.57 6.17 7.37
CA GLU A 90 10.43 5.80 6.23
C GLU A 90 9.73 4.83 5.28
N LEU A 91 9.05 3.80 5.80
CA LEU A 91 8.29 2.86 4.95
C LEU A 91 7.17 3.57 4.20
N LEU A 92 6.42 4.43 4.90
CA LEU A 92 5.37 5.24 4.29
C LEU A 92 5.94 6.19 3.22
N GLY A 93 7.11 6.79 3.48
CA GLY A 93 7.83 7.63 2.53
C GLY A 93 8.18 6.87 1.26
N LEU A 94 8.76 5.67 1.40
CA LEU A 94 9.08 4.79 0.27
C LEU A 94 7.84 4.43 -0.57
N VAL A 95 6.73 4.08 0.11
CA VAL A 95 5.45 3.77 -0.57
C VAL A 95 4.94 4.98 -1.34
N ASN A 96 5.00 6.19 -0.77
CA ASN A 96 4.53 7.40 -1.43
C ASN A 96 5.44 7.86 -2.58
N GLU A 97 6.73 7.57 -2.51
CA GLU A 97 7.69 7.82 -3.58
C GLU A 97 7.41 6.93 -4.80
N ILE A 98 7.15 5.63 -4.56
CA ILE A 98 7.02 4.64 -5.64
C ILE A 98 5.59 4.57 -6.20
N PHE A 99 4.58 4.63 -5.33
CA PHE A 99 3.18 4.48 -5.74
C PHE A 99 2.47 5.82 -5.74
N SER A 100 2.13 6.31 -6.92
CA SER A 100 1.30 7.50 -7.09
C SER A 100 -0.03 7.35 -6.35
N ARG A 101 -0.57 8.46 -5.84
CA ARG A 101 -1.89 8.47 -5.19
C ARG A 101 -2.94 7.94 -6.18
N PRO A 102 -3.82 7.00 -5.76
CA PRO A 102 -4.93 6.56 -6.59
C PRO A 102 -5.78 7.75 -7.04
N PRO A 103 -6.36 7.72 -8.25
CA PRO A 103 -7.33 8.74 -8.66
C PRO A 103 -8.47 8.82 -7.66
N ILE A 104 -8.80 10.03 -7.20
CA ILE A 104 -9.97 10.24 -6.35
C ILE A 104 -11.20 10.01 -7.22
N LYS A 105 -12.10 9.12 -6.81
CA LYS A 105 -13.38 8.96 -7.52
C LYS A 105 -14.25 10.16 -7.18
N GLN A 106 -15.04 10.65 -8.12
CA GLN A 106 -15.91 11.83 -7.92
C GLN A 106 -16.81 11.72 -6.67
N GLU A 107 -17.15 10.50 -6.25
CA GLU A 107 -17.92 10.22 -5.04
C GLU A 107 -17.14 10.49 -3.75
N ASP A 108 -15.82 10.29 -3.74
CA ASP A 108 -14.93 10.53 -2.60
C ASP A 108 -14.56 12.03 -2.47
N GLU A 109 -14.58 12.80 -3.57
CA GLU A 109 -14.32 14.25 -3.54
C GLU A 109 -15.37 15.02 -2.74
N LEU A 110 -16.64 14.61 -2.82
CA LEU A 110 -17.75 15.21 -2.08
C LEU A 110 -17.66 14.93 -0.57
N GLU A 111 -17.03 13.82 -0.18
CA GLU A 111 -16.88 13.43 1.23
C GLU A 111 -15.69 14.12 1.91
N VAL A 112 -14.65 14.46 1.14
CA VAL A 112 -13.50 15.25 1.62
C VAL A 112 -13.93 16.69 1.91
N ASP A 113 -14.71 17.30 1.01
CA ASP A 113 -15.16 18.70 1.14
C ASP A 113 -16.10 18.91 2.35
N MET A 114 -16.82 17.87 2.78
CA MET A 114 -17.67 17.92 4.00
C MET A 114 -16.90 17.75 5.31
N LYS A 115 -15.66 17.23 5.30
CA LYS A 115 -14.83 17.06 6.51
C LYS A 115 -13.99 18.30 6.83
N ASP A 116 -13.93 19.26 5.91
CA ASP A 116 -13.16 20.51 6.02
C ASP A 116 -14.04 21.76 6.34
N ILE A 117 -15.31 21.57 6.75
CA ILE A 117 -16.26 22.64 7.18
C ILE A 117 -16.57 22.55 8.67
#